data_AF-A0A392PVS2-F1
#
_entry.id   AF-A0A392PVS2-F1
#
_cell.length_a   1.000
_cell.length_b   1.000
_cell.length_c   1.000
_cell.angle_alpha   90.00
_cell.angle_beta   90.00
_cell.angle_gamma   90.00
#
_symmetry.space_group_name_H-M   'P 1'
#
loop_
_entity.id
_entity.type
_entity.pdbx_description
1 polymer ?
#
loop_
_entity_poly.entity_id
_entity_poly.type
_entity_poly.pdbx_seq_one_letter_code
_entity_poly.pdbx_strand_id
1 'polypeptide(L)'
;DAIHRLKLRYGLGRPYRKLESNQVEANKFALIWNEIILSFREEDIISDREVELLELPQNSWNVRVIRWPCFLLCNELLLALSQAKELVNDTDKRLYKKICSSEYRRCAVIEAYDSVKHLLHEIIKPNSEEHSIVTVLFQEIDHSLEIEKFTKTFKTTALPQLHSKLIKLVELLNKSVKDSNQVVNTLQALYEIAIRDLFKDRRNPKQLEDDGLAPRNPASGLLFENAVELP
;
A
#
# COMPACT_ATOMS: atom_id res chain seq x y z
N ASP A 1 -8.25 39.31 -21.60
CA ASP A 1 -7.35 38.99 -20.48
C ASP A 1 -8.06 38.72 -19.14
N ALA A 2 -8.94 39.60 -18.66
CA ALA A 2 -9.70 39.39 -17.40
C ALA A 2 -10.56 38.11 -17.36
N ILE A 3 -11.20 37.74 -18.47
CA ILE A 3 -12.05 36.54 -18.58
C ILE A 3 -11.21 35.24 -18.43
N HIS A 4 -9.96 35.23 -18.88
CA HIS A 4 -9.10 34.07 -18.74
C HIS A 4 -8.67 33.86 -17.29
N ARG A 5 -8.32 34.95 -16.59
CA ARG A 5 -8.01 34.95 -15.16
C ARG A 5 -9.22 34.53 -14.32
N LEU A 6 -10.43 34.98 -14.69
CA LEU A 6 -11.67 34.58 -14.03
C LEU A 6 -11.94 33.06 -14.18
N LYS A 7 -11.72 32.52 -15.38
CA LYS A 7 -11.87 31.07 -15.63
C LYS A 7 -10.88 30.22 -14.84
N LEU A 8 -9.63 30.67 -14.67
CA LEU A 8 -8.64 30.02 -13.82
C LEU A 8 -9.02 30.10 -12.33
N ARG A 9 -9.50 31.26 -11.88
CA ARG A 9 -9.84 31.52 -10.47
C ARG A 9 -11.07 30.73 -9.98
N TYR A 10 -12.02 30.44 -10.86
CA TYR A 10 -13.27 29.75 -10.53
C TYR A 10 -13.40 28.35 -11.15
N GLY A 11 -12.34 27.80 -11.73
CA GLY A 11 -12.34 26.44 -12.28
C GLY A 11 -13.29 26.22 -13.48
N LEU A 12 -13.70 27.28 -14.18
CA LEU A 12 -14.57 27.22 -15.37
C LEU A 12 -13.79 26.93 -16.68
N GLY A 13 -12.58 26.40 -16.55
CA GLY A 13 -11.76 25.91 -17.66
C GLY A 13 -12.29 24.60 -18.24
N ARG A 14 -11.67 24.11 -19.33
CA ARG A 14 -11.97 22.77 -19.86
C ARG A 14 -11.96 21.77 -18.68
N PRO A 15 -12.91 20.83 -18.59
CA PRO A 15 -12.84 19.78 -17.58
C PRO A 15 -11.44 19.19 -17.68
N TYR A 16 -10.74 19.10 -16.54
CA TYR A 16 -9.44 18.45 -16.46
C TYR A 16 -9.59 17.12 -17.17
N ARG A 17 -9.06 17.04 -18.41
CA ARG A 17 -8.90 15.76 -19.07
C ARG A 17 -7.90 15.08 -18.17
N LYS A 18 -8.35 14.04 -17.47
CA LYS A 18 -7.49 13.15 -16.70
C LYS A 18 -6.32 12.84 -17.62
N LEU A 19 -5.18 13.48 -17.37
CA LEU A 19 -3.94 13.14 -18.04
C LEU A 19 -3.78 11.66 -17.71
N GLU A 20 -3.98 10.79 -18.70
CA GLU A 20 -3.44 9.45 -18.59
C GLU A 20 -1.97 9.67 -18.25
N SER A 21 -1.56 9.22 -17.06
CA SER A 21 -0.29 9.63 -16.49
C SER A 21 0.83 9.12 -17.39
N ASN A 22 1.31 9.99 -18.28
CA ASN A 22 2.56 9.75 -18.96
C ASN A 22 3.62 9.78 -17.87
N GLN A 23 4.21 8.64 -17.54
CA GLN A 23 5.20 8.51 -16.46
C GLN A 23 6.33 9.55 -16.62
N VAL A 24 6.67 9.89 -17.87
CA VAL A 24 7.64 10.94 -18.20
C VAL A 24 7.19 12.32 -17.76
N GLU A 25 5.93 12.69 -17.97
CA GLU A 25 5.37 13.98 -17.56
C GLU A 25 5.23 14.07 -16.05
N ALA A 26 4.81 12.98 -15.41
CA ALA A 26 4.76 12.88 -13.95
C ALA A 26 6.14 13.05 -13.32
N ASN A 27 7.17 12.40 -13.89
CA ASN A 27 8.55 12.55 -13.43
C ASN A 27 9.06 13.99 -13.60
N LYS A 28 8.77 14.64 -14.75
CA LYS A 28 9.12 16.07 -14.95
C LYS A 28 8.42 16.98 -13.96
N PHE A 29 7.13 16.73 -13.70
CA PHE A 29 6.39 17.48 -12.69
C PHE A 29 7.02 17.31 -11.31
N ALA A 30 7.37 16.08 -10.92
CA ALA A 30 8.01 15.80 -9.64
C ALA A 30 9.33 16.53 -9.46
N LEU A 31 10.18 16.58 -10.50
CA LEU A 31 11.42 17.35 -10.49
C LEU A 31 11.15 18.83 -10.23
N ILE A 32 10.29 19.47 -11.05
CA ILE A 32 9.99 20.90 -10.91
C ILE A 32 9.36 21.21 -9.55
N TRP A 33 8.44 20.37 -9.09
CA TRP A 33 7.79 20.53 -7.81
C TRP A 33 8.78 20.45 -6.66
N ASN A 34 9.65 19.45 -6.64
CA ASN A 34 10.66 19.31 -5.59
C ASN A 34 11.64 20.49 -5.59
N GLU A 35 12.05 21.00 -6.75
CA GLU A 35 12.87 22.23 -6.83
C GLU A 35 12.17 23.45 -6.22
N ILE A 36 10.84 23.58 -6.41
CA ILE A 36 10.05 24.65 -5.78
C ILE A 36 10.04 24.48 -4.25
N ILE A 37 9.82 23.26 -3.76
CA ILE A 37 9.80 22.97 -2.32
C ILE A 37 11.18 23.24 -1.69
N LEU A 38 12.25 22.83 -2.35
CA LEU A 38 13.62 23.12 -1.93
C LEU A 38 13.88 24.63 -1.88
N SER A 39 13.48 25.38 -2.91
CA SER A 39 13.60 26.84 -2.92
C SER A 39 12.85 27.50 -1.76
N PHE A 40 11.64 27.01 -1.44
CA PHE A 40 10.88 27.51 -0.29
C PHE A 40 11.57 27.19 1.03
N ARG A 41 12.24 26.06 1.12
CA ARG A 41 13.00 25.70 2.31
C ARG A 41 14.24 26.58 2.48
N GLU A 42 14.98 26.81 1.39
CA GLU A 42 16.18 27.67 1.38
C GLU A 42 15.88 29.12 1.78
N GLU A 43 14.69 29.62 1.41
CA GLU A 43 14.20 30.96 1.78
C GLU A 43 13.50 30.98 3.16
N ASP A 44 13.62 29.91 3.97
CA ASP A 44 12.99 29.76 5.29
C ASP A 44 11.46 30.00 5.30
N ILE A 45 10.77 29.75 4.17
CA ILE A 45 9.31 29.90 4.04
C ILE A 45 8.57 28.74 4.70
N ILE A 46 9.17 27.54 4.65
CA ILE A 46 8.61 26.29 5.20
C ILE A 46 9.64 25.60 6.10
N SER A 47 9.14 24.86 7.07
CA SER A 47 9.95 24.04 7.99
C SER A 47 10.39 22.70 7.36
N ASP A 48 11.38 22.04 7.96
CA ASP A 48 11.84 20.71 7.53
C ASP A 48 10.68 19.69 7.49
N ARG A 49 9.77 19.77 8.46
CA ARG A 49 8.59 18.90 8.51
C ARG A 49 7.61 19.16 7.36
N GLU A 50 7.47 20.42 6.95
CA GLU A 50 6.62 20.77 5.81
C GLU A 50 7.23 20.30 4.50
N VAL A 51 8.57 20.36 4.36
CA VAL A 51 9.28 19.76 3.22
C VAL A 51 8.96 18.27 3.10
N GLU A 52 9.11 17.51 4.19
CA GLU A 52 8.81 16.06 4.21
C GLU A 52 7.37 15.74 3.77
N LEU A 53 6.41 16.61 4.12
CA LEU A 53 5.00 16.42 3.75
C LEU A 53 4.68 16.82 2.30
N LEU A 54 5.45 17.77 1.75
CA LEU A 54 5.23 18.38 0.44
C LEU A 54 6.05 17.73 -0.67
N GLU A 55 7.18 17.11 -0.38
CA GLU A 55 8.02 16.48 -1.40
C GLU A 55 7.32 15.33 -2.12
N LEU A 56 7.58 15.23 -3.43
CA LEU A 56 7.24 14.06 -4.22
C LEU A 56 8.40 13.06 -4.12
N PRO A 57 8.23 11.91 -3.46
CA PRO A 57 9.29 10.94 -3.37
C PRO A 57 9.61 10.36 -4.76
N GLN A 58 10.89 10.09 -5.01
CA GLN A 58 11.30 9.47 -6.25
C GLN A 58 10.64 8.08 -6.40
N ASN A 59 10.39 7.68 -7.65
CA ASN A 59 9.89 6.33 -7.92
C ASN A 59 10.98 5.30 -7.57
N SER A 60 10.83 4.65 -6.43
CA SER A 60 11.62 3.50 -6.00
C SER A 60 10.85 2.20 -6.24
N TRP A 61 11.55 1.05 -6.21
CA TRP A 61 10.99 -0.31 -6.03
C TRP A 61 9.74 -0.70 -6.85
N ASN A 62 9.58 -0.11 -8.05
CA ASN A 62 8.55 -0.49 -9.04
C ASN A 62 7.09 -0.17 -8.64
N VAL A 63 6.84 0.93 -7.91
CA VAL A 63 5.46 1.41 -7.64
C VAL A 63 4.75 1.76 -8.95
N ARG A 64 3.51 1.26 -9.12
CA ARG A 64 2.76 1.37 -10.39
C ARG A 64 2.03 2.70 -10.59
N VAL A 65 2.15 3.63 -9.65
CA VAL A 65 1.43 4.90 -9.62
C VAL A 65 2.34 6.05 -9.24
N ILE A 66 1.91 7.27 -9.58
CA ILE A 66 2.55 8.49 -9.07
C ILE A 66 2.42 8.48 -7.54
N ARG A 67 3.55 8.65 -6.87
CA ARG A 67 3.65 8.80 -5.42
C ARG A 67 3.39 10.25 -5.06
N TRP A 68 2.15 10.57 -4.70
CA TRP A 68 1.79 11.93 -4.31
C TRP A 68 2.37 12.27 -2.93
N PRO A 69 2.59 13.56 -2.62
CA PRO A 69 3.10 13.96 -1.32
C PRO A 69 2.10 13.61 -0.23
N CYS A 70 2.61 13.36 0.99
CA CYS A 70 1.79 12.92 2.11
C CYS A 70 0.60 13.85 2.41
N PHE A 71 0.74 15.16 2.19
CA PHE A 71 -0.36 16.10 2.44
C PHE A 71 -1.58 15.85 1.53
N LEU A 72 -1.39 15.42 0.27
CA LEU A 72 -2.48 15.09 -0.66
C LEU A 72 -3.08 13.71 -0.38
N LEU A 73 -2.28 12.80 0.18
CA LEU A 73 -2.72 11.45 0.54
C LEU A 73 -3.39 11.38 1.92
N CYS A 74 -3.37 12.48 2.67
CA CYS A 74 -3.88 12.55 4.04
C CYS A 74 -5.29 11.94 4.12
N ASN A 75 -5.44 10.92 4.96
CA ASN A 75 -6.68 10.20 5.22
C ASN A 75 -7.27 9.40 4.03
N GLU A 76 -6.71 9.46 2.83
CA GLU A 76 -7.30 8.78 1.66
C GLU A 76 -7.27 7.26 1.78
N LEU A 77 -6.19 6.68 2.33
CA LEU A 77 -6.12 5.24 2.58
C LEU A 77 -7.15 4.79 3.64
N LEU A 78 -7.33 5.58 4.70
CA LEU A 78 -8.30 5.30 5.75
C LEU A 78 -9.74 5.38 5.22
N LEU A 79 -10.04 6.35 4.36
CA LEU A 79 -11.32 6.45 3.67
C LEU A 79 -11.55 5.26 2.72
N ALA A 80 -10.52 4.80 2.01
CA ALA A 80 -10.63 3.60 1.18
C ALA A 80 -10.93 2.35 2.01
N LEU A 81 -10.27 2.20 3.17
CA LEU A 81 -10.50 1.10 4.11
C LEU A 81 -11.92 1.14 4.69
N SER A 82 -12.44 2.33 5.04
CA SER A 82 -13.81 2.47 5.54
C SER A 82 -14.83 2.11 4.46
N GLN A 83 -14.62 2.55 3.23
CA GLN A 83 -15.45 2.19 2.07
C GLN A 83 -15.42 0.67 1.82
N ALA A 84 -14.25 0.05 1.86
CA ALA A 84 -14.11 -1.39 1.69
C ALA A 84 -14.87 -2.17 2.78
N LYS A 85 -14.83 -1.68 4.02
CA LYS A 85 -15.57 -2.26 5.15
C LYS A 85 -17.09 -2.07 5.05
N GLU A 86 -17.58 -0.97 4.47
CA GLU A 86 -19.02 -0.73 4.30
C GLU A 86 -19.61 -1.48 3.11
N LEU A 87 -18.80 -1.72 2.06
CA LEU A 87 -19.23 -2.31 0.79
C LEU A 87 -18.96 -3.82 0.68
N VAL A 88 -19.03 -4.56 1.80
CA VAL A 88 -18.65 -6.00 1.90
C VAL A 88 -19.40 -6.90 0.90
N ASN A 89 -20.66 -6.55 0.60
CA ASN A 89 -21.55 -7.33 -0.26
C ASN A 89 -21.63 -6.80 -1.69
N ASP A 90 -20.84 -5.78 -2.03
CA ASP A 90 -20.81 -5.19 -3.36
C ASP A 90 -19.78 -5.86 -4.27
N THR A 91 -19.90 -5.60 -5.57
CA THR A 91 -18.99 -6.12 -6.60
C THR A 91 -17.68 -5.34 -6.63
N ASP A 92 -16.61 -6.01 -7.05
CA ASP A 92 -15.29 -5.40 -7.34
C ASP A 92 -15.42 -4.10 -8.14
N LYS A 93 -16.25 -4.10 -9.18
CA LYS A 93 -16.46 -2.91 -10.04
C LYS A 93 -17.00 -1.72 -9.27
N ARG A 94 -17.96 -1.93 -8.36
CA ARG A 94 -18.55 -0.84 -7.59
C ARG A 94 -17.57 -0.33 -6.54
N LEU A 95 -16.86 -1.23 -5.87
CA LEU A 95 -15.79 -0.86 -4.93
C LEU A 95 -14.69 -0.08 -5.62
N TYR A 96 -14.18 -0.59 -6.75
CA TYR A 96 -13.13 0.06 -7.55
C TYR A 96 -13.57 1.44 -8.05
N LYS A 97 -14.82 1.58 -8.52
CA LYS A 97 -15.39 2.88 -8.91
C LYS A 97 -15.43 3.89 -7.75
N LYS A 98 -15.69 3.43 -6.51
CA LYS A 98 -15.67 4.30 -5.33
C LYS A 98 -14.26 4.69 -4.91
N ILE A 99 -13.31 3.77 -4.98
CA ILE A 99 -11.90 4.06 -4.75
C ILE A 99 -11.40 5.08 -5.79
N CYS A 100 -11.70 4.86 -7.08
CA CYS A 100 -11.30 5.72 -8.19
C CYS A 100 -12.03 7.07 -8.26
N SER A 101 -12.94 7.38 -7.34
CA SER A 101 -13.59 8.69 -7.31
C SER A 101 -12.62 9.82 -6.95
N SER A 102 -11.50 9.48 -6.32
CA SER A 102 -10.38 10.37 -6.03
C SER A 102 -9.12 9.74 -6.62
N GLU A 103 -8.37 10.52 -7.41
CA GLU A 103 -7.10 10.03 -7.97
C GLU A 103 -6.06 9.80 -6.87
N TYR A 104 -6.04 10.65 -5.84
CA TYR A 104 -5.17 10.48 -4.67
C TYR A 104 -5.53 9.21 -3.90
N ARG A 105 -6.81 8.88 -3.75
CA ARG A 105 -7.24 7.62 -3.13
C ARG A 105 -6.81 6.40 -3.92
N ARG A 106 -7.00 6.44 -5.24
CA ARG A 106 -6.56 5.35 -6.13
C ARG A 106 -5.05 5.12 -6.00
N CYS A 107 -4.26 6.20 -6.06
CA CYS A 107 -2.82 6.12 -5.86
C CYS A 107 -2.45 5.61 -4.47
N ALA A 108 -3.06 6.14 -3.39
CA ALA A 108 -2.78 5.72 -2.01
C ALA A 108 -3.00 4.22 -1.80
N VAL A 109 -4.08 3.66 -2.35
CA VAL A 109 -4.38 2.22 -2.23
C VAL A 109 -3.34 1.38 -2.98
N ILE A 110 -3.01 1.75 -4.21
CA ILE A 110 -2.04 0.99 -5.03
C ILE A 110 -0.63 1.13 -4.46
N GLU A 111 -0.21 2.33 -4.09
CA GLU A 111 1.10 2.60 -3.49
C GLU A 111 1.25 1.86 -2.16
N ALA A 112 0.24 1.88 -1.29
CA ALA A 112 0.28 1.14 -0.03
C ALA A 112 0.42 -0.37 -0.26
N TYR A 113 -0.32 -0.93 -1.22
CA TYR A 113 -0.21 -2.34 -1.58
C TYR A 113 1.18 -2.71 -2.12
N ASP A 114 1.69 -1.94 -3.10
CA ASP A 114 3.01 -2.19 -3.71
C ASP A 114 4.13 -2.04 -2.67
N SER A 115 4.03 -1.03 -1.79
CA SER A 115 5.02 -0.77 -0.74
C SER A 115 5.02 -1.87 0.32
N VAL A 116 3.85 -2.37 0.73
CA VAL A 116 3.76 -3.48 1.70
C VAL A 116 4.32 -4.77 1.10
N LYS A 117 4.00 -5.06 -0.17
CA LYS A 117 4.55 -6.21 -0.89
C LYS A 117 6.07 -6.16 -0.92
N HIS A 118 6.62 -5.03 -1.34
CA HIS A 118 8.08 -4.84 -1.38
C HIS A 118 8.71 -4.93 0.02
N LEU A 119 8.15 -4.23 1.01
CA LEU A 119 8.65 -4.25 2.39
C LEU A 119 8.75 -5.67 2.95
N LEU A 120 7.71 -6.48 2.76
CA LEU A 120 7.70 -7.86 3.25
C LEU A 120 8.73 -8.74 2.53
N HIS A 121 8.97 -8.52 1.24
CA HIS A 121 10.02 -9.22 0.50
C HIS A 121 11.43 -8.80 0.92
N GLU A 122 11.64 -7.55 1.30
CA GLU A 122 12.96 -7.08 1.77
C GLU A 122 13.31 -7.59 3.18
N ILE A 123 12.34 -7.63 4.09
CA ILE A 123 12.61 -8.02 5.49
C ILE A 123 12.58 -9.53 5.73
N ILE A 124 12.17 -10.32 4.75
CA ILE A 124 12.12 -11.79 4.85
C ILE A 124 13.20 -12.37 3.94
N LYS A 125 14.07 -13.20 4.53
CA LYS A 125 15.20 -13.81 3.86
C LYS A 125 14.79 -14.47 2.54
N PRO A 126 15.47 -14.16 1.43
CA PRO A 126 15.18 -14.80 0.15
C PRO A 126 15.43 -16.32 0.27
N ASN A 127 14.63 -17.10 -0.47
CA ASN A 127 14.66 -18.57 -0.47
C ASN A 127 14.25 -19.26 0.85
N SER A 128 13.67 -18.53 1.81
CA SER A 128 12.99 -19.13 2.98
C SER A 128 11.58 -19.63 2.61
N GLU A 129 11.02 -20.56 3.40
CA GLU A 129 9.62 -20.98 3.23
C GLU A 129 8.67 -19.79 3.42
N GLU A 130 8.96 -18.91 4.39
CA GLU A 130 8.20 -17.69 4.66
C GLU A 130 8.17 -16.73 3.46
N HIS A 131 9.30 -16.55 2.78
CA HIS A 131 9.36 -15.73 1.59
C HIS A 131 8.48 -16.31 0.47
N SER A 132 8.48 -17.64 0.31
CA SER A 132 7.60 -18.33 -0.64
C SER A 132 6.12 -18.15 -0.27
N ILE A 133 5.75 -18.32 1.00
CA ILE A 133 4.39 -18.13 1.50
C ILE A 133 3.88 -16.72 1.21
N VAL A 134 4.68 -15.70 1.53
CA VAL A 134 4.32 -14.30 1.26
C VAL A 134 4.18 -14.04 -0.24
N THR A 135 5.07 -14.62 -1.05
CA THR A 135 5.00 -14.50 -2.51
C THR A 135 3.72 -15.10 -3.07
N VAL A 136 3.35 -16.31 -2.64
CA VAL A 136 2.12 -16.98 -3.07
C VAL A 136 0.87 -16.19 -2.63
N LEU A 137 0.86 -15.68 -1.39
CA LEU A 137 -0.24 -14.86 -0.90
C LEU A 137 -0.50 -13.64 -1.80
N PHE A 138 0.56 -12.91 -2.16
CA PHE A 138 0.42 -11.76 -3.07
C PHE A 138 0.04 -12.18 -4.49
N GLN A 139 0.50 -13.34 -4.97
CA GLN A 139 0.07 -13.89 -6.27
C GLN A 139 -1.42 -14.21 -6.28
N GLU A 140 -1.97 -14.79 -5.20
CA GLU A 140 -3.40 -15.03 -5.10
C GLU A 140 -4.21 -13.73 -5.08
N ILE A 141 -3.72 -12.70 -4.37
CA ILE A 141 -4.35 -11.38 -4.34
C ILE A 141 -4.31 -10.76 -5.74
N ASP A 142 -3.15 -10.70 -6.38
CA ASP A 142 -2.95 -10.16 -7.73
C ASP A 142 -3.86 -10.88 -8.74
N HIS A 143 -3.89 -12.21 -8.73
CA HIS A 143 -4.75 -13.00 -9.60
C HIS A 143 -6.23 -12.71 -9.37
N SER A 144 -6.67 -12.58 -8.11
CA SER A 144 -8.07 -12.26 -7.79
C SER A 144 -8.50 -10.88 -8.32
N LEU A 145 -7.58 -9.91 -8.34
CA LEU A 145 -7.80 -8.57 -8.86
C LEU A 145 -7.89 -8.60 -10.39
N GLU A 146 -7.00 -9.35 -11.05
CA GLU A 146 -6.99 -9.51 -12.51
C GLU A 146 -8.29 -10.12 -13.05
N ILE A 147 -8.84 -11.12 -12.36
CA ILE A 147 -10.08 -11.80 -12.78
C ILE A 147 -11.35 -11.15 -12.21
N GLU A 148 -11.24 -9.99 -11.55
CA GLU A 148 -12.34 -9.25 -10.91
C GLU A 148 -13.16 -10.12 -9.92
N LYS A 149 -12.48 -10.89 -9.07
CA LYS A 149 -13.07 -11.73 -8.02
C LYS A 149 -12.54 -11.42 -6.61
N PHE A 150 -11.89 -10.28 -6.40
CA PHE A 150 -11.33 -9.89 -5.11
C PHE A 150 -12.37 -9.93 -3.99
N THR A 151 -13.55 -9.31 -4.15
CA THR A 151 -14.57 -9.33 -3.08
C THR A 151 -15.26 -10.69 -2.95
N LYS A 152 -15.08 -11.61 -3.91
CA LYS A 152 -15.55 -13.00 -3.79
C LYS A 152 -14.57 -13.89 -3.05
N THR A 153 -13.27 -13.64 -3.21
CA THR A 153 -12.21 -14.42 -2.56
C THR A 153 -11.89 -13.91 -1.16
N PHE A 154 -11.92 -12.59 -0.96
CA PHE A 154 -11.41 -11.94 0.24
C PHE A 154 -12.46 -11.14 1.00
N LYS A 155 -12.33 -11.10 2.33
CA LYS A 155 -13.12 -10.29 3.25
C LYS A 155 -12.49 -8.92 3.39
N THR A 156 -13.11 -7.91 2.80
CA THR A 156 -12.70 -6.51 2.94
C THR A 156 -12.74 -6.02 4.39
N THR A 157 -13.51 -6.68 5.26
CA THR A 157 -13.60 -6.36 6.69
C THR A 157 -12.33 -6.70 7.48
N ALA A 158 -11.45 -7.55 6.95
CA ALA A 158 -10.15 -7.86 7.56
C ALA A 158 -9.06 -6.81 7.24
N LEU A 159 -9.24 -6.01 6.18
CA LEU A 159 -8.25 -5.02 5.74
C LEU A 159 -7.91 -3.97 6.82
N PRO A 160 -8.85 -3.43 7.61
CA PRO A 160 -8.51 -2.51 8.70
C PRO A 160 -7.64 -3.14 9.80
N GLN A 161 -7.84 -4.43 10.09
CA GLN A 161 -6.99 -5.15 11.06
C GLN A 161 -5.58 -5.37 10.51
N LEU A 162 -5.45 -5.78 9.25
CA LEU A 162 -4.16 -5.88 8.56
C LEU A 162 -3.43 -4.54 8.58
N HIS A 163 -4.13 -3.46 8.20
CA HIS A 163 -3.58 -2.10 8.23
C HIS A 163 -3.06 -1.71 9.62
N SER A 164 -3.81 -2.00 10.69
CA SER A 164 -3.35 -1.72 12.06
C SER A 164 -2.06 -2.48 12.42
N LYS A 165 -1.93 -3.75 11.99
CA LYS A 165 -0.71 -4.53 12.23
C LYS A 165 0.46 -4.09 11.35
N LEU A 166 0.20 -3.64 10.13
CA LEU A 166 1.20 -3.06 9.24
C LEU A 166 1.77 -1.75 9.79
N ILE A 167 0.92 -0.88 10.37
CA ILE A 167 1.40 0.32 11.09
C ILE A 167 2.37 -0.10 12.19
N LYS A 168 1.99 -1.06 13.03
CA LYS A 168 2.86 -1.56 14.10
C LYS A 168 4.19 -2.09 13.54
N LEU A 169 4.16 -2.83 12.44
CA LEU A 169 5.38 -3.33 11.80
C LEU A 169 6.29 -2.18 11.35
N VAL A 170 5.75 -1.19 10.64
CA VAL A 170 6.51 -0.02 10.18
C VAL A 170 7.08 0.77 11.37
N GLU A 171 6.30 0.97 12.42
CA GLU A 171 6.77 1.63 13.66
C GLU A 171 7.93 0.88 14.31
N LEU A 172 7.91 -0.47 14.32
CA LEU A 172 9.00 -1.27 14.85
C LEU A 172 10.26 -1.17 14.00
N LEU A 173 10.11 -1.18 12.67
CA LEU A 173 11.23 -1.07 11.73
C LEU A 173 11.86 0.34 11.73
N ASN A 174 11.08 1.37 12.06
CA ASN A 174 11.58 2.75 12.12
C ASN A 174 12.28 3.11 13.45
N LYS A 175 12.36 2.17 14.41
CA LYS A 175 13.12 2.37 15.66
C LYS A 175 14.62 2.25 15.41
N SER A 176 15.41 3.03 16.14
CA SER A 176 16.88 2.96 16.10
C SER A 176 17.41 1.61 16.59
N VAL A 177 16.80 1.05 17.63
CA VAL A 177 17.06 -0.32 18.12
C VAL A 177 15.84 -1.17 17.78
N LYS A 178 16.05 -2.14 16.89
CA LYS A 178 14.99 -3.02 16.41
C LYS A 178 14.86 -4.22 17.33
N ASP A 179 13.65 -4.46 17.84
CA ASP A 179 13.32 -5.64 18.63
C ASP A 179 12.88 -6.76 17.69
N SER A 180 13.81 -7.65 17.35
CA SER A 180 13.55 -8.77 16.42
C SER A 180 12.38 -9.65 16.88
N ASN A 181 12.22 -9.87 18.18
CA ASN A 181 11.12 -10.68 18.71
C ASN A 181 9.77 -9.99 18.47
N GLN A 182 9.69 -8.68 18.66
CA GLN A 182 8.47 -7.93 18.36
C GLN A 182 8.14 -7.90 16.86
N VAL A 183 9.16 -7.84 15.99
CA VAL A 183 8.97 -7.91 14.53
C VAL A 183 8.43 -9.29 14.15
N VAL A 184 9.07 -10.37 14.59
CA VAL A 184 8.62 -11.75 14.36
C VAL A 184 7.19 -11.95 14.84
N ASN A 185 6.87 -11.57 16.07
CA ASN A 185 5.52 -11.67 16.62
C ASN A 185 4.48 -10.88 15.80
N THR A 186 4.89 -9.74 15.24
CA THR A 186 4.00 -8.91 14.41
C THR A 186 3.78 -9.54 13.03
N LEU A 187 4.81 -10.14 12.44
CA LEU A 187 4.70 -10.90 11.18
C LEU A 187 3.85 -12.16 11.34
N GLN A 188 4.03 -12.92 12.43
CA GLN A 188 3.19 -14.05 12.76
C GLN A 188 1.71 -13.65 12.90
N ALA A 189 1.44 -12.53 13.58
CA ALA A 189 0.08 -12.01 13.71
C ALA A 189 -0.50 -11.54 12.37
N LEU A 190 0.31 -10.92 11.49
CA LEU A 190 -0.09 -10.54 10.14
C LEU A 190 -0.45 -11.77 9.31
N TYR A 191 0.39 -12.80 9.35
CA TYR A 191 0.16 -14.08 8.70
C TYR A 191 -1.13 -14.74 9.20
N GLU A 192 -1.36 -14.77 10.52
CA GLU A 192 -2.57 -15.36 11.08
C GLU A 192 -3.83 -14.65 10.59
N ILE A 193 -3.84 -13.30 10.58
CA ILE A 193 -4.98 -12.51 10.06
C ILE A 193 -5.16 -12.76 8.57
N ALA A 194 -4.07 -12.81 7.80
CA ALA A 194 -4.12 -13.07 6.36
C ALA A 194 -4.71 -14.45 6.04
N ILE A 195 -4.31 -15.50 6.77
CA ILE A 195 -4.80 -16.86 6.47
C ILE A 195 -6.20 -17.11 7.04
N ARG A 196 -6.49 -16.64 8.26
CA ARG A 196 -7.75 -17.00 8.96
C ARG A 196 -8.89 -16.04 8.66
N ASP A 197 -8.58 -14.74 8.53
CA ASP A 197 -9.61 -13.69 8.48
C ASP A 197 -9.77 -13.09 7.09
N LEU A 198 -8.69 -12.96 6.31
CA LEU A 198 -8.75 -12.34 4.98
C LEU A 198 -9.47 -13.23 3.96
N PHE A 199 -9.23 -14.54 3.93
CA PHE A 199 -9.93 -15.44 3.01
C PHE A 199 -11.41 -15.64 3.41
N LYS A 200 -12.31 -15.63 2.41
CA LYS A 200 -13.72 -15.99 2.60
C LYS A 200 -13.87 -17.49 2.87
N ASP A 201 -13.22 -18.29 2.05
CA ASP A 201 -13.25 -19.74 2.19
C ASP A 201 -12.23 -20.20 3.24
N ARG A 202 -12.70 -21.03 4.18
CA ARG A 202 -11.82 -21.63 5.18
C ARG A 202 -11.07 -22.79 4.53
N ARG A 203 -9.75 -22.71 4.57
CA ARG A 203 -8.86 -23.79 4.14
C ARG A 203 -8.40 -24.58 5.37
N ASN A 204 -8.37 -25.91 5.25
CA ASN A 204 -7.77 -26.75 6.27
C ASN A 204 -6.23 -26.71 6.15
N PRO A 205 -5.47 -27.18 7.17
CA PRO A 205 -4.01 -27.10 7.14
C PRO A 205 -3.37 -27.73 5.91
N LYS A 206 -3.89 -28.88 5.45
CA LYS A 206 -3.38 -29.58 4.27
C LYS A 206 -3.61 -28.76 2.98
N GLN A 207 -4.77 -28.14 2.84
CA GLN A 207 -5.05 -27.25 1.71
C GLN A 207 -4.11 -26.03 1.71
N LEU A 208 -3.81 -25.47 2.89
CA LEU A 208 -2.86 -24.35 2.99
C LEU A 208 -1.45 -24.78 2.60
N GLU A 209 -1.00 -25.99 2.97
CA GLU A 209 0.29 -26.54 2.55
C GLU A 209 0.33 -26.80 1.04
N ASP A 210 -0.72 -27.40 0.48
CA ASP A 210 -0.86 -27.71 -0.94
C ASP A 210 -0.89 -26.42 -1.79
N ASP A 211 -1.56 -25.38 -1.30
CA ASP A 211 -1.63 -24.05 -1.93
C ASP A 211 -0.33 -23.25 -1.76
N GLY A 212 0.61 -23.68 -0.90
CA GLY A 212 1.85 -22.96 -0.60
C GLY A 212 1.68 -21.77 0.35
N LEU A 213 0.58 -21.73 1.10
CA LEU A 213 0.26 -20.72 2.11
C LEU A 213 0.61 -21.14 3.54
N ALA A 214 1.13 -22.35 3.75
CA ALA A 214 1.61 -22.83 5.05
C ALA A 214 2.97 -23.55 4.89
N PRO A 215 3.80 -23.59 5.95
CA PRO A 215 5.08 -24.29 5.92
C PRO A 215 4.85 -25.79 5.75
N ARG A 216 5.71 -26.43 4.94
CA ARG A 216 5.57 -27.87 4.64
C ARG A 216 6.02 -28.76 5.79
N ASN A 217 6.86 -28.23 6.68
CA ASN A 217 7.34 -28.95 7.84
C ASN A 217 7.09 -28.14 9.12
N PRO A 218 5.96 -28.36 9.82
CA PRO A 218 5.64 -27.64 11.06
C PRO A 218 6.61 -27.95 12.23
N ALA A 219 7.51 -28.93 12.08
CA ALA A 219 8.56 -29.21 13.06
C ALA A 219 9.78 -28.27 12.96
N SER A 220 9.81 -27.34 12.00
CA SER A 220 10.97 -26.47 11.72
C SER A 220 11.09 -25.24 12.63
N GLY A 221 10.19 -25.07 13.61
CA GLY A 221 10.12 -23.90 14.50
C GLY A 221 8.89 -23.04 14.24
N LEU A 222 8.76 -21.91 14.95
CA LEU A 222 7.69 -20.96 14.68
C LEU A 222 8.02 -20.14 13.41
N LEU A 223 7.00 -19.86 12.59
CA LEU A 223 7.15 -19.06 11.38
C LEU A 223 7.85 -17.73 11.67
N PHE A 224 8.73 -17.32 10.76
CA PHE A 224 9.48 -16.05 10.77
C PHE A 224 10.59 -15.94 11.82
N GLU A 225 10.74 -16.85 12.80
CA GLU A 225 11.77 -16.74 13.85
C GLU A 225 13.19 -16.61 13.28
N ASN A 226 13.50 -17.39 12.24
CA ASN A 226 14.82 -17.43 11.62
C ASN A 226 14.86 -16.82 10.22
N ALA A 227 13.72 -16.32 9.74
CA ALA A 227 13.54 -15.84 8.36
C ALA A 227 13.54 -14.31 8.25
N VAL A 228 13.58 -13.56 9.37
CA VAL A 228 13.63 -12.10 9.31
C VAL A 228 15.06 -11.60 9.15
N GLU A 229 15.24 -10.64 8.24
CA GLU A 229 16.46 -9.87 8.04
C GLU A 229 16.12 -8.39 8.18
N LEU A 230 16.58 -7.78 9.27
CA LEU A 230 16.25 -6.39 9.58
C LEU A 230 17.26 -5.45 8.91
N PRO A 231 16.80 -4.35 8.30
CA PRO A 231 17.70 -3.32 7.76
C PRO A 231 18.43 -2.55 8.87
#